data_AF-A0AA95EX38-F1
#
_entry.id   AF-A0AA95EX38-F1
#
_cell.length_a   1.000
_cell.length_b   1.000
_cell.length_c   1.000
_cell.angle_alpha   90.00
_cell.angle_beta   90.00
_cell.angle_gamma   90.00
#
_symmetry.space_group_name_H-M   'P 1'
#
loop_
_entity.id
_entity.type
_entity.pdbx_description
1 polymer ?
#
loop_
_entity_poly.entity_id
_entity_poly.type
_entity_poly.pdbx_seq_one_letter_code
_entity_poly.pdbx_strand_id
1 'polypeptide(L)'
;MKFVSWNVNGLRASLNKGFLDYFKETDADIFCVQETKLQEGQINLDLGESYEQYWNYAVKKGYSGTAIFTRIRPLSVRYGMEEDFESEGRIITLEFEHFYFITVYTPNAKRDLSRLEERLVWEDRFRHYLQQLDKQKPVIACGDLNVAHQEIDIKNAKSNHGNSGFTKEEREKMTNLLDAGFIDTYRHLYPERTDIYSWWSNMPGVRARNVGWRIDYFIASARLASSITDAQIDCDILGSDHCPITLTITS
;
A
#
# COMPACT_ATOMS: atom_id res chain seq x y z
N MET A 1 -2.02 -3.40 18.15
CA MET A 1 -2.31 -4.05 16.84
C MET A 1 -1.14 -3.83 15.89
N LYS A 2 -0.80 -4.84 15.06
CA LYS A 2 0.25 -4.80 14.04
C LYS A 2 -0.33 -5.03 12.65
N PHE A 3 0.04 -4.17 11.71
CA PHE A 3 -0.41 -4.20 10.33
C PHE A 3 0.77 -4.32 9.37
N VAL A 4 0.54 -5.01 8.26
CA VAL A 4 1.54 -5.19 7.20
C VAL A 4 0.92 -4.85 5.86
N SER A 5 1.70 -4.20 4.99
CA SER A 5 1.36 -4.03 3.58
C SER A 5 2.54 -4.43 2.70
N TRP A 6 2.28 -5.20 1.65
CA TRP A 6 3.32 -5.65 0.72
C TRP A 6 2.80 -5.79 -0.71
N ASN A 7 3.31 -4.97 -1.64
CA ASN A 7 3.17 -5.23 -3.06
C ASN A 7 4.06 -6.43 -3.45
N VAL A 8 3.44 -7.56 -3.79
CA VAL A 8 4.16 -8.81 -4.06
C VAL A 8 4.51 -9.02 -5.53
N ASN A 9 4.08 -8.12 -6.42
CA ASN A 9 4.31 -8.19 -7.86
C ASN A 9 4.05 -9.59 -8.45
N GLY A 10 2.91 -10.18 -8.10
CA GLY A 10 2.52 -11.54 -8.45
C GLY A 10 2.70 -12.52 -7.30
N LEU A 11 1.61 -12.81 -6.60
CA LEU A 11 1.61 -13.59 -5.37
C LEU A 11 2.14 -15.02 -5.56
N ARG A 12 1.78 -15.69 -6.67
CA ARG A 12 2.31 -17.04 -6.99
C ARG A 12 3.84 -17.10 -7.03
N ALA A 13 4.48 -16.07 -7.56
CA ALA A 13 5.93 -16.01 -7.62
C ALA A 13 6.52 -15.74 -6.22
N SER A 14 5.86 -14.90 -5.43
CA SER A 14 6.29 -14.54 -4.07
C SER A 14 6.20 -15.72 -3.08
N LEU A 15 5.21 -16.61 -3.24
CA LEU A 15 5.08 -17.82 -2.39
C LEU A 15 6.33 -18.71 -2.39
N ASN A 16 7.02 -18.80 -3.52
CA ASN A 16 8.26 -19.58 -3.65
C ASN A 16 9.51 -18.81 -3.18
N LYS A 17 9.35 -17.59 -2.64
CA LYS A 17 10.43 -16.68 -2.27
C LYS A 17 10.32 -16.16 -0.83
N GLY A 18 9.76 -16.97 0.07
CA GLY A 18 9.71 -16.67 1.51
C GLY A 18 8.51 -15.85 1.96
N PHE A 19 7.49 -15.62 1.11
CA PHE A 19 6.28 -14.90 1.51
C PHE A 19 5.60 -15.51 2.74
N LEU A 20 5.40 -16.84 2.75
CA LEU A 20 4.73 -17.52 3.85
C LEU A 20 5.56 -17.54 5.14
N ASP A 21 6.89 -17.53 5.01
CA ASP A 21 7.78 -17.46 6.17
C ASP A 21 7.67 -16.09 6.83
N TYR A 22 7.78 -15.01 6.04
CA TYR A 22 7.58 -13.65 6.54
C TYR A 22 6.16 -13.44 7.10
N PHE A 23 5.13 -13.94 6.42
CA PHE A 23 3.74 -13.85 6.89
C PHE A 23 3.56 -14.47 8.28
N LYS A 24 4.17 -15.63 8.53
CA LYS A 24 4.09 -16.31 9.82
C LYS A 24 4.92 -15.62 10.89
N GLU A 25 6.13 -15.19 10.55
CA GLU A 25 7.06 -14.55 11.49
C GLU A 25 6.56 -13.17 11.94
N THR A 26 5.97 -12.40 11.02
CA THR A 26 5.50 -11.05 11.34
C THR A 26 4.26 -11.04 12.24
N ASP A 27 3.48 -12.14 12.24
CA ASP A 27 2.34 -12.36 13.13
C ASP A 27 1.32 -11.20 13.16
N ALA A 28 1.05 -10.58 12.00
CA ALA A 28 0.26 -9.37 11.92
C ALA A 28 -1.25 -9.62 12.13
N ASP A 29 -1.94 -8.67 12.75
CA ASP A 29 -3.40 -8.71 12.91
C ASP A 29 -4.10 -8.54 11.55
N ILE A 30 -3.55 -7.67 10.69
CA ILE A 30 -4.01 -7.41 9.32
C ILE A 30 -2.81 -7.40 8.38
N PHE A 31 -2.86 -8.20 7.33
CA PHE A 31 -1.82 -8.31 6.31
C PHE A 31 -2.41 -8.02 4.93
N CYS A 32 -1.89 -7.01 4.25
CA CYS A 32 -2.37 -6.57 2.95
C CYS A 32 -1.39 -6.89 1.83
N VAL A 33 -1.94 -7.31 0.70
CA VAL A 33 -1.17 -7.66 -0.48
C VAL A 33 -1.70 -6.89 -1.69
N GLN A 34 -0.79 -6.28 -2.45
CA GLN A 34 -1.09 -5.64 -3.72
C GLN A 34 -0.39 -6.35 -4.88
N GLU A 35 -0.89 -6.12 -6.09
CA GLU A 35 -0.48 -6.83 -7.31
C GLU A 35 -0.51 -8.35 -7.14
N THR A 36 -1.63 -8.89 -6.66
CA THR A 36 -1.78 -10.35 -6.55
C THR A 36 -1.62 -11.04 -7.91
N LYS A 37 -2.09 -10.41 -8.99
CA LYS A 37 -2.10 -10.89 -10.39
C LYS A 37 -2.79 -12.25 -10.52
N LEU A 38 -3.85 -12.44 -9.72
CA LEU A 38 -4.60 -13.68 -9.62
C LEU A 38 -6.00 -13.57 -10.17
N GLN A 39 -6.62 -14.73 -10.33
CA GLN A 39 -8.05 -14.94 -10.50
C GLN A 39 -8.51 -15.94 -9.44
N GLU A 40 -9.80 -15.95 -9.17
CA GLU A 40 -10.41 -16.90 -8.26
C GLU A 40 -10.03 -18.36 -8.62
N GLY A 41 -9.72 -19.16 -7.59
CA GLY A 41 -9.36 -20.56 -7.73
C GLY A 41 -7.93 -20.85 -8.23
N GLN A 42 -7.13 -19.84 -8.56
CA GLN A 42 -5.75 -20.07 -9.02
C GLN A 42 -4.77 -20.47 -7.93
N ILE A 43 -5.06 -20.12 -6.67
CA ILE A 43 -4.31 -20.53 -5.50
C ILE A 43 -5.27 -20.85 -4.36
N ASN A 44 -4.79 -21.68 -3.43
CA ASN A 44 -5.38 -21.81 -2.11
C ASN A 44 -4.28 -21.51 -1.09
N LEU A 45 -4.45 -20.46 -0.28
CA LEU A 45 -3.52 -20.12 0.78
C LEU A 45 -4.04 -20.68 2.09
N ASP A 46 -3.36 -21.70 2.60
CA ASP A 46 -3.59 -22.17 3.96
C ASP A 46 -2.85 -21.25 4.94
N LEU A 47 -3.58 -20.24 5.42
CA LEU A 47 -3.10 -19.29 6.44
C LEU A 47 -3.57 -19.70 7.85
N GLY A 48 -4.11 -20.91 8.01
CA GLY A 48 -4.81 -21.36 9.20
C GLY A 48 -6.21 -20.78 9.36
N GLU A 49 -6.95 -21.32 10.33
CA GLU A 49 -8.36 -20.94 10.58
C GLU A 49 -8.51 -19.55 11.21
N SER A 50 -7.42 -18.96 11.71
CA SER A 50 -7.45 -17.66 12.38
C SER A 50 -7.51 -16.46 11.42
N TYR A 51 -7.26 -16.64 10.12
CA TYR A 51 -7.28 -15.55 9.15
C TYR A 51 -8.45 -15.67 8.18
N GLU A 52 -9.32 -14.66 8.18
CA GLU A 52 -10.26 -14.43 7.09
C GLU A 52 -9.53 -13.78 5.90
N GLN A 53 -9.91 -14.17 4.68
CA GLN A 53 -9.26 -13.72 3.45
C GLN A 53 -10.27 -13.00 2.54
N TYR A 54 -9.93 -11.78 2.15
CA TYR A 54 -10.73 -10.95 1.26
C TYR A 54 -9.92 -10.65 0.00
N TRP A 55 -10.53 -10.88 -1.17
CA TRP A 55 -9.84 -10.81 -2.46
C TRP A 55 -10.59 -9.88 -3.41
N ASN A 56 -9.86 -8.96 -4.04
CA ASN A 56 -10.38 -8.14 -5.14
C ASN A 56 -9.57 -8.43 -6.41
N TYR A 57 -10.17 -9.20 -7.32
CA TYR A 57 -9.52 -9.62 -8.55
C TYR A 57 -9.76 -8.61 -9.66
N ALA A 58 -8.71 -8.27 -10.42
CA ALA A 58 -8.89 -7.50 -11.63
C ALA A 58 -9.65 -8.31 -12.69
N VAL A 59 -10.53 -7.64 -13.44
CA VAL A 59 -11.21 -8.22 -14.61
C VAL A 59 -10.19 -8.65 -15.67
N LYS A 60 -9.10 -7.89 -15.82
CA LYS A 60 -7.97 -8.25 -16.68
C LYS A 60 -7.12 -9.32 -15.99
N LYS A 61 -7.05 -10.51 -16.60
CA LYS A 61 -6.23 -11.63 -16.10
C LYS A 61 -4.75 -11.27 -15.97
N GLY A 62 -4.13 -11.68 -14.86
CA GLY A 62 -2.70 -11.50 -14.62
C GLY A 62 -2.26 -10.06 -14.35
N TYR A 63 -3.19 -9.18 -13.98
CA TYR A 63 -2.97 -7.76 -13.78
C TYR A 63 -3.51 -7.33 -12.41
N SER A 64 -2.85 -6.35 -11.76
CA SER A 64 -3.32 -5.72 -10.52
C SER A 64 -3.80 -6.74 -9.46
N GLY A 65 -4.91 -6.45 -8.79
CA GLY A 65 -5.53 -7.26 -7.76
C GLY A 65 -4.97 -7.00 -6.37
N THR A 66 -5.84 -7.03 -5.38
CA THR A 66 -5.51 -6.80 -3.97
C THR A 66 -6.11 -7.88 -3.08
N ALA A 67 -5.53 -8.07 -1.90
CA ALA A 67 -6.06 -8.96 -0.88
C ALA A 67 -5.80 -8.43 0.54
N ILE A 68 -6.68 -8.78 1.47
CA ILE A 68 -6.48 -8.56 2.92
C ILE A 68 -6.67 -9.88 3.64
N PHE A 69 -5.72 -10.21 4.52
CA PHE A 69 -5.80 -11.31 5.48
C PHE A 69 -5.92 -10.72 6.88
N THR A 70 -6.98 -11.03 7.62
CA THR A 70 -7.24 -10.43 8.93
C THR A 70 -7.64 -11.46 9.96
N ARG A 71 -7.15 -11.32 11.20
CA ARG A 71 -7.61 -12.09 12.38
C ARG A 71 -8.88 -11.52 13.00
N ILE A 72 -9.16 -10.26 12.69
CA ILE A 72 -10.29 -9.53 13.23
C ILE A 72 -11.39 -9.59 12.18
N ARG A 73 -12.57 -10.06 12.58
CA ARG A 73 -13.73 -10.12 11.70
C ARG A 73 -14.27 -8.70 11.46
N PRO A 74 -14.33 -8.23 10.20
CA PRO A 74 -14.86 -6.91 9.89
C PRO A 74 -16.40 -6.86 10.04
N LEU A 75 -16.92 -5.67 10.31
CA LEU A 75 -18.35 -5.36 10.31
C LEU A 75 -18.92 -5.33 8.88
N SER A 76 -18.13 -4.82 7.94
CA SER A 76 -18.49 -4.75 6.52
C SER A 76 -17.24 -4.75 5.64
N VAL A 77 -17.41 -5.13 4.38
CA VAL A 77 -16.34 -5.20 3.37
C VAL A 77 -16.83 -4.51 2.10
N ARG A 78 -15.95 -3.74 1.46
CA ARG A 78 -16.21 -3.06 0.18
C ARG A 78 -15.04 -3.23 -0.79
N TYR A 79 -15.35 -3.36 -2.08
CA TYR A 79 -14.43 -3.65 -3.18
C TYR A 79 -14.28 -2.50 -4.20
N GLY A 80 -14.65 -1.28 -3.79
CA GLY A 80 -14.53 -0.05 -4.57
C GLY A 80 -14.73 1.20 -3.69
N MET A 81 -14.66 2.39 -4.30
CA MET A 81 -14.79 3.67 -3.58
C MET A 81 -16.26 4.13 -3.52
N GLU A 82 -16.78 4.65 -4.64
CA GLU A 82 -18.17 5.12 -4.79
C GLU A 82 -19.14 3.96 -4.99
N GLU A 83 -18.75 3.01 -5.84
CA GLU A 83 -19.46 1.74 -6.05
C GLU A 83 -18.74 0.61 -5.31
N ASP A 84 -19.46 -0.45 -4.94
CA ASP A 84 -18.87 -1.66 -4.36
C ASP A 84 -18.25 -2.57 -5.42
N PHE A 85 -17.47 -1.96 -6.31
CA PHE A 85 -16.81 -2.60 -7.44
C PHE A 85 -15.72 -1.68 -8.01
N GLU A 86 -14.59 -2.27 -8.39
CA GLU A 86 -13.51 -1.60 -9.13
C GLU A 86 -12.91 -2.61 -10.11
N SER A 87 -12.93 -2.30 -11.40
CA SER A 87 -12.58 -3.25 -12.46
C SER A 87 -11.13 -3.75 -12.45
N GLU A 88 -10.20 -2.97 -11.90
CA GLU A 88 -8.79 -3.33 -11.78
C GLU A 88 -8.46 -3.98 -10.41
N GLY A 89 -9.44 -4.20 -9.53
CA GLY A 89 -9.26 -4.84 -8.22
C GLY A 89 -8.32 -4.09 -7.28
N ARG A 90 -8.27 -2.77 -7.34
CA ARG A 90 -7.23 -1.93 -6.71
C ARG A 90 -7.45 -1.60 -5.24
N ILE A 91 -8.64 -1.84 -4.69
CA ILE A 91 -8.99 -1.38 -3.34
C ILE A 91 -9.87 -2.40 -2.61
N ILE A 92 -9.60 -2.60 -1.31
CA ILE A 92 -10.54 -3.25 -0.39
C ILE A 92 -10.61 -2.37 0.85
N THR A 93 -11.83 -2.09 1.31
CA THR A 93 -12.10 -1.41 2.57
C THR A 93 -12.77 -2.39 3.53
N LEU A 94 -12.16 -2.57 4.70
CA LEU A 94 -12.75 -3.25 5.84
C LEU A 94 -13.22 -2.22 6.85
N GLU A 95 -14.44 -2.39 7.36
CA GLU A 95 -14.94 -1.63 8.49
C GLU A 95 -14.76 -2.42 9.79
N PHE A 96 -14.11 -1.82 10.77
CA PHE A 96 -14.05 -2.33 12.14
C PHE A 96 -14.86 -1.44 13.08
N GLU A 97 -15.00 -1.85 14.34
CA GLU A 97 -15.74 -1.10 15.35
C GLU A 97 -15.19 0.33 15.52
N HIS A 98 -13.87 0.47 15.56
CA HIS A 98 -13.21 1.74 15.88
C HIS A 98 -12.53 2.44 14.70
N PHE A 99 -12.33 1.77 13.57
CA PHE A 99 -11.64 2.36 12.40
C PHE A 99 -12.03 1.68 11.09
N TYR A 100 -11.76 2.34 9.97
CA TYR A 100 -11.72 1.72 8.65
C TYR A 100 -10.27 1.34 8.30
N PHE A 101 -10.09 0.17 7.71
CA PHE A 101 -8.81 -0.27 7.19
C PHE A 101 -8.90 -0.47 5.67
N ILE A 102 -7.97 0.11 4.92
CA ILE A 102 -7.98 0.07 3.46
C ILE A 102 -6.64 -0.49 2.96
N THR A 103 -6.70 -1.43 2.02
CA THR A 103 -5.56 -1.69 1.12
C THR A 103 -5.82 -1.02 -0.21
N VAL A 104 -4.80 -0.41 -0.81
CA VAL A 104 -4.90 0.25 -2.12
C VAL A 104 -3.67 -0.03 -2.99
N TYR A 105 -3.90 -0.19 -4.28
CA TYR A 105 -2.88 -0.18 -5.33
C TYR A 105 -3.20 0.93 -6.32
N THR A 106 -2.53 2.07 -6.20
CA THR A 106 -2.80 3.26 -7.03
C THR A 106 -2.37 3.02 -8.48
N PRO A 107 -3.13 3.49 -9.50
CA PRO A 107 -2.73 3.40 -10.90
C PRO A 107 -1.36 4.02 -11.15
N ASN A 108 -0.47 3.28 -11.79
CA ASN A 108 0.81 3.81 -12.27
C ASN A 108 0.60 4.66 -13.52
N ALA A 109 1.23 5.84 -13.60
CA ALA A 109 1.11 6.76 -14.75
C ALA A 109 1.77 6.26 -16.04
N LYS A 110 2.52 5.15 -15.96
CA LYS A 110 3.43 4.58 -16.98
C LYS A 110 4.62 5.48 -17.28
N ARG A 111 5.69 4.88 -17.80
CA ARG A 111 6.93 5.59 -18.14
C ARG A 111 6.73 6.72 -19.16
N ASP A 112 5.76 6.58 -20.05
CA ASP A 112 5.39 7.60 -21.05
C ASP A 112 4.35 8.61 -20.54
N LEU A 113 3.96 8.52 -19.26
CA LEU A 113 2.94 9.34 -18.61
C LEU A 113 1.54 9.25 -19.25
N SER A 114 1.30 8.23 -20.07
CA SER A 114 0.04 8.09 -20.81
C SER A 114 -1.19 7.88 -19.92
N ARG A 115 -1.01 7.53 -18.64
CA ARG A 115 -2.09 7.40 -17.65
C ARG A 115 -2.06 8.47 -16.56
N LEU A 116 -1.23 9.50 -16.69
CA LEU A 116 -1.09 10.51 -15.65
C LEU A 116 -2.44 11.21 -15.36
N GLU A 117 -3.18 11.64 -16.38
CA GLU A 117 -4.47 12.31 -16.19
C GLU A 117 -5.49 11.42 -15.45
N GLU A 118 -5.64 10.17 -15.88
CA GLU A 118 -6.51 9.17 -15.25
C GLU A 118 -6.12 8.94 -13.78
N ARG A 119 -4.82 8.82 -13.51
CA ARG A 119 -4.27 8.66 -12.16
C ARG A 119 -4.60 9.86 -11.27
N LEU A 120 -4.42 11.09 -11.75
CA LEU A 120 -4.68 12.29 -10.95
C LEU A 120 -6.17 12.39 -10.56
N VAL A 121 -7.08 12.01 -11.46
CA VAL A 121 -8.52 11.93 -11.16
C VAL A 121 -8.80 10.84 -10.14
N TRP A 122 -8.14 9.68 -10.24
CA TRP A 122 -8.26 8.60 -9.26
C TRP A 122 -7.82 9.03 -7.87
N GLU A 123 -6.70 9.76 -7.75
CA GLU A 123 -6.18 10.24 -6.47
C GLU A 123 -7.10 11.28 -5.81
N ASP A 124 -7.76 12.14 -6.60
CA ASP A 124 -8.79 13.05 -6.08
C ASP A 124 -10.01 12.30 -5.52
N ARG A 125 -10.48 11.28 -6.24
CA ARG A 125 -11.57 10.41 -5.79
C ARG A 125 -11.20 9.65 -4.53
N PHE A 126 -9.99 9.10 -4.49
CA PHE A 126 -9.48 8.38 -3.32
C PHE A 126 -9.41 9.29 -2.09
N ARG A 127 -8.84 10.50 -2.23
CA ARG A 127 -8.83 11.48 -1.14
C ARG A 127 -10.25 11.79 -0.65
N HIS A 128 -11.19 12.06 -1.56
CA HIS A 128 -12.57 12.33 -1.19
C HIS A 128 -13.20 11.14 -0.45
N TYR A 129 -13.00 9.93 -0.93
CA TYR A 129 -13.49 8.71 -0.32
C TYR A 129 -12.96 8.54 1.12
N LEU A 130 -11.65 8.68 1.33
CA LEU A 130 -11.05 8.62 2.66
C LEU A 130 -11.61 9.70 3.60
N GLN A 131 -11.82 10.92 3.11
CA GLN A 131 -12.45 11.98 3.91
C GLN A 131 -13.88 11.66 4.32
N GLN A 132 -14.67 10.97 3.48
CA GLN A 132 -16.03 10.55 3.87
C GLN A 132 -16.01 9.47 4.94
N LEU A 133 -15.10 8.50 4.84
CA LEU A 133 -14.90 7.48 5.88
C LEU A 133 -14.43 8.12 7.19
N ASP A 134 -13.46 9.04 7.12
CA ASP A 134 -12.90 9.70 8.30
C ASP A 134 -13.90 10.61 9.01
N LYS A 135 -15.00 11.03 8.38
CA LYS A 135 -16.10 11.68 9.12
C LYS A 135 -16.79 10.73 10.10
N GLN A 136 -16.76 9.43 9.83
CA GLN A 136 -17.47 8.41 10.61
C GLN A 136 -16.55 7.73 11.63
N LYS A 137 -15.41 7.20 11.17
CA LYS A 137 -14.40 6.53 12.01
C LYS A 137 -13.00 6.83 11.49
N PRO A 138 -11.96 6.84 12.33
CA PRO A 138 -10.59 6.95 11.88
C PRO A 138 -10.25 5.96 10.76
N VAL A 139 -9.36 6.36 9.88
CA VAL A 139 -8.98 5.62 8.67
C VAL A 139 -7.50 5.25 8.77
N ILE A 140 -7.18 4.02 8.38
CA ILE A 140 -5.82 3.56 8.12
C ILE A 140 -5.83 2.99 6.70
N ALA A 141 -5.16 3.64 5.77
CA ALA A 141 -4.98 3.18 4.39
C ALA A 141 -3.54 2.76 4.16
N CYS A 142 -3.33 1.64 3.47
CA CYS A 142 -2.01 1.13 3.20
C CYS A 142 -1.86 0.57 1.78
N GLY A 143 -0.62 0.48 1.30
CA GLY A 143 -0.29 -0.10 0.01
C GLY A 143 0.60 0.77 -0.84
N ASP A 144 0.73 0.36 -2.10
CA ASP A 144 1.55 1.02 -3.11
C ASP A 144 0.78 2.19 -3.73
N LEU A 145 1.20 3.41 -3.36
CA LEU A 145 0.66 4.65 -3.90
C LEU A 145 1.35 5.09 -5.19
N ASN A 146 2.36 4.34 -5.66
CA ASN A 146 3.10 4.63 -6.88
C ASN A 146 3.70 6.05 -6.94
N VAL A 147 4.01 6.67 -5.81
CA VAL A 147 4.60 8.03 -5.75
C VAL A 147 5.63 8.11 -4.63
N ALA A 148 6.80 8.69 -4.91
CA ALA A 148 7.72 9.13 -3.88
C ALA A 148 7.39 10.60 -3.54
N HIS A 149 6.99 10.90 -2.29
CA HIS A 149 6.43 12.20 -1.94
C HIS A 149 7.47 13.33 -1.99
N GLN A 150 8.60 13.13 -1.32
CA GLN A 150 9.66 14.13 -1.18
C GLN A 150 10.98 13.65 -1.79
N GLU A 151 11.94 14.56 -1.99
CA GLU A 151 13.26 14.18 -2.53
C GLU A 151 14.00 13.18 -1.64
N ILE A 152 13.74 13.20 -0.33
CA ILE A 152 14.26 12.22 0.64
C ILE A 152 13.71 10.79 0.43
N ASP A 153 12.59 10.65 -0.28
CA ASP A 153 11.89 9.39 -0.53
C ASP A 153 12.39 8.66 -1.79
N ILE A 154 13.41 9.18 -2.47
CA ILE A 154 13.90 8.61 -3.72
C ILE A 154 15.41 8.82 -3.88
N LYS A 155 16.12 7.80 -4.38
CA LYS A 155 17.52 7.96 -4.78
C LYS A 155 17.62 8.74 -6.10
N ASN A 156 18.56 9.68 -6.17
CA ASN A 156 18.81 10.50 -7.35
C ASN A 156 17.59 11.36 -7.77
N ALA A 157 16.93 12.04 -6.81
CA ALA A 157 15.75 12.87 -7.04
C ALA A 157 15.88 13.82 -8.24
N LYS A 158 17.03 14.51 -8.37
CA LYS A 158 17.29 15.47 -9.44
C LYS A 158 17.04 14.92 -10.85
N SER A 159 17.44 13.68 -11.12
CA SER A 159 17.26 13.04 -12.43
C SER A 159 15.89 12.40 -12.62
N ASN A 160 15.10 12.30 -11.57
CA ASN A 160 13.78 11.66 -11.58
C ASN A 160 12.62 12.64 -11.61
N HIS A 161 12.86 13.95 -11.42
CA HIS A 161 11.81 14.96 -11.60
C HIS A 161 11.15 14.81 -12.97
N GLY A 162 9.83 14.64 -12.97
CA GLY A 162 9.03 14.44 -14.19
C GLY A 162 8.90 12.99 -14.65
N ASN A 163 9.58 12.04 -14.02
CA ASN A 163 9.34 10.61 -14.26
C ASN A 163 8.07 10.15 -13.54
N SER A 164 7.45 9.10 -14.07
CA SER A 164 6.33 8.42 -13.39
C SER A 164 6.70 8.02 -11.96
N GLY A 165 5.85 8.36 -11.01
CA GLY A 165 6.05 8.22 -9.58
C GLY A 165 6.81 9.36 -8.92
N PHE A 166 7.26 10.37 -9.67
CA PHE A 166 7.93 11.56 -9.17
C PHE A 166 7.67 12.80 -10.04
N THR A 167 6.51 12.86 -10.70
CA THR A 167 6.05 14.11 -11.34
C THR A 167 5.65 15.13 -10.27
N LYS A 168 5.57 16.40 -10.65
CA LYS A 168 5.10 17.45 -9.75
C LYS A 168 3.65 17.17 -9.33
N GLU A 169 2.83 16.77 -10.28
CA GLU A 169 1.39 16.53 -10.12
C GLU A 169 1.11 15.35 -9.18
N GLU A 170 1.82 14.23 -9.33
CA GLU A 170 1.68 13.06 -8.44
C GLU A 170 2.06 13.43 -6.99
N ARG A 171 3.17 14.16 -6.83
CA ARG A 171 3.62 14.64 -5.51
C ARG A 171 2.64 15.62 -4.88
N GLU A 172 2.05 16.50 -5.67
CA GLU A 172 1.00 17.42 -5.21
C GLU A 172 -0.26 16.67 -4.77
N LYS A 173 -0.65 15.57 -5.43
CA LYS A 173 -1.77 14.73 -4.96
C LYS A 173 -1.50 14.15 -3.58
N MET A 174 -0.28 13.66 -3.34
CA MET A 174 0.12 13.19 -2.01
C MET A 174 0.09 14.32 -0.97
N THR A 175 0.62 15.50 -1.28
CA THR A 175 0.52 16.67 -0.39
C THR A 175 -0.93 17.01 -0.05
N ASN A 176 -1.81 17.08 -1.06
CA ASN A 176 -3.22 17.36 -0.86
C ASN A 176 -3.94 16.29 -0.03
N LEU A 177 -3.50 15.02 -0.11
CA LEU A 177 -4.02 13.95 0.73
C LEU A 177 -3.62 14.18 2.20
N LEU A 178 -2.36 14.52 2.47
CA LEU A 178 -1.92 14.78 3.85
C LEU A 178 -2.59 16.03 4.43
N ASP A 179 -2.67 17.12 3.65
CA ASP A 179 -3.34 18.37 4.04
C ASP A 179 -4.86 18.18 4.30
N ALA A 180 -5.45 17.09 3.78
CA ALA A 180 -6.84 16.73 3.99
C ALA A 180 -7.14 16.09 5.36
N GLY A 181 -6.18 16.08 6.29
CA GLY A 181 -6.33 15.55 7.65
C GLY A 181 -5.69 14.19 7.87
N PHE A 182 -4.76 13.78 6.99
CA PHE A 182 -4.08 12.51 7.06
C PHE A 182 -2.57 12.70 7.29
N ILE A 183 -1.93 11.66 7.80
CA ILE A 183 -0.49 11.64 8.05
C ILE A 183 0.17 10.45 7.37
N ASP A 184 1.34 10.69 6.81
CA ASP A 184 2.30 9.63 6.49
C ASP A 184 2.92 9.14 7.79
N THR A 185 2.52 7.95 8.24
CA THR A 185 2.90 7.41 9.54
C THR A 185 4.40 7.19 9.68
N TYR A 186 5.10 6.86 8.60
CA TYR A 186 6.54 6.67 8.61
C TYR A 186 7.27 8.00 8.80
N ARG A 187 6.87 9.04 8.06
CA ARG A 187 7.45 10.38 8.20
C ARG A 187 7.02 11.09 9.47
N HIS A 188 5.88 10.73 10.05
CA HIS A 188 5.48 11.20 11.37
C HIS A 188 6.48 10.79 12.46
N LEU A 189 6.95 9.53 12.44
CA LEU A 189 7.93 9.02 13.40
C LEU A 189 9.38 9.34 13.02
N TYR A 190 9.69 9.31 11.72
CA TYR A 190 11.05 9.40 11.19
C TYR A 190 11.18 10.47 10.09
N PRO A 191 10.95 11.76 10.41
CA PRO A 191 10.88 12.83 9.41
C PRO A 191 12.17 12.96 8.59
N GLU A 192 13.33 12.85 9.25
CA GLU A 192 14.65 13.11 8.66
C GLU A 192 15.40 11.84 8.22
N ARG A 193 14.81 10.64 8.38
CA ARG A 193 15.52 9.38 8.06
C ARG A 193 15.69 9.23 6.54
N THR A 194 16.93 9.14 6.07
CA THR A 194 17.28 9.02 4.65
C THR A 194 17.54 7.57 4.25
N ASP A 195 17.64 7.33 2.93
CA ASP A 195 18.09 6.05 2.33
C ASP A 195 17.27 4.81 2.76
N ILE A 196 16.00 5.00 3.16
CA ILE A 196 15.04 3.93 3.38
C ILE A 196 13.97 3.99 2.28
N TYR A 197 13.83 2.89 1.55
CA TYR A 197 12.97 2.77 0.37
C TYR A 197 12.15 1.49 0.47
N SER A 198 11.04 1.43 -0.27
CA SER A 198 10.15 0.27 -0.29
C SER A 198 10.16 -0.46 -1.63
N TRP A 199 10.71 0.15 -2.69
CA TRP A 199 10.78 -0.40 -4.04
C TRP A 199 12.14 -0.19 -4.71
N TRP A 200 12.56 -1.19 -5.49
CA TRP A 200 13.76 -1.14 -6.34
C TRP A 200 13.52 -1.83 -7.66
N SER A 201 13.95 -1.22 -8.78
CA SER A 201 13.89 -1.87 -10.09
C SER A 201 14.60 -3.23 -10.09
N ASN A 202 14.03 -4.21 -10.79
CA ASN A 202 14.61 -5.55 -10.99
C ASN A 202 15.94 -5.56 -11.78
N MET A 203 16.47 -4.41 -12.20
CA MET A 203 17.78 -4.34 -12.86
C MET A 203 18.90 -4.83 -11.92
N PRO A 204 19.87 -5.62 -12.41
CA PRO A 204 20.94 -6.16 -11.58
C PRO A 204 21.68 -5.09 -10.76
N GLY A 205 21.82 -5.33 -9.46
CA GLY A 205 22.57 -4.48 -8.55
C GLY A 205 21.90 -3.14 -8.18
N VAL A 206 20.65 -2.87 -8.60
CA VAL A 206 19.93 -1.66 -8.17
C VAL A 206 19.60 -1.71 -6.68
N ARG A 207 19.00 -2.81 -6.20
CA ARG A 207 18.68 -3.00 -4.78
C ARG A 207 19.93 -3.02 -3.90
N ALA A 208 20.98 -3.73 -4.31
CA ALA A 208 22.25 -3.79 -3.57
C ALA A 208 22.97 -2.43 -3.44
N ARG A 209 22.78 -1.52 -4.41
CA ARG A 209 23.30 -0.14 -4.34
C ARG A 209 22.33 0.84 -3.67
N ASN A 210 21.21 0.33 -3.15
CA ASN A 210 20.12 1.09 -2.57
C ASN A 210 19.61 2.25 -3.47
N VAL A 211 19.48 1.98 -4.77
CA VAL A 211 18.89 2.94 -5.72
C VAL A 211 17.38 2.68 -5.75
N GLY A 212 16.69 3.13 -4.69
CA GLY A 212 15.29 2.82 -4.43
C GLY A 212 14.37 4.04 -4.35
N TRP A 213 13.08 3.75 -4.22
CA TRP A 213 11.98 4.70 -4.07
C TRP A 213 11.11 4.23 -2.91
N ARG A 214 10.60 5.14 -2.09
CA ARG A 214 9.58 4.87 -1.09
C ARG A 214 8.22 5.21 -1.70
N ILE A 215 7.50 4.18 -2.12
CA ILE A 215 6.21 4.31 -2.80
C ILE A 215 5.08 3.52 -2.11
N ASP A 216 5.42 2.76 -1.08
CA ASP A 216 4.49 2.04 -0.23
C ASP A 216 4.31 2.83 1.08
N TYR A 217 3.05 3.01 1.49
CA TYR A 217 2.70 3.88 2.62
C TYR A 217 1.71 3.22 3.56
N PHE A 218 1.77 3.65 4.82
CA PHE A 218 0.63 3.70 5.71
C PHE A 218 0.23 5.17 5.90
N ILE A 219 -0.98 5.50 5.45
CA ILE A 219 -1.62 6.81 5.61
C ILE A 219 -2.73 6.66 6.63
N ALA A 220 -2.63 7.41 7.73
CA ALA A 220 -3.60 7.33 8.82
C ALA A 220 -4.28 8.68 9.04
N SER A 221 -5.50 8.67 9.56
CA SER A 221 -6.13 9.90 10.06
C SER A 221 -5.23 10.56 11.10
N ALA A 222 -5.05 11.88 11.04
CA ALA A 222 -4.16 12.59 11.96
C ALA A 222 -4.53 12.40 13.44
N ARG A 223 -5.82 12.19 13.75
CA ARG A 223 -6.30 11.89 15.11
C ARG A 223 -5.86 10.53 15.67
N LEU A 224 -5.23 9.68 14.86
CA LEU A 224 -4.57 8.44 15.31
C LEU A 224 -3.09 8.64 15.66
N ALA A 225 -2.53 9.84 15.49
CA ALA A 225 -1.09 10.09 15.67
C ALA A 225 -0.55 9.58 17.02
N SER A 226 -1.26 9.86 18.12
CA SER A 226 -0.84 9.41 19.47
C SER A 226 -0.93 7.91 19.70
N SER A 227 -1.66 7.19 18.85
CA SER A 227 -1.78 5.73 18.91
C SER A 227 -0.70 5.03 18.10
N ILE A 228 0.02 5.74 17.21
CA ILE A 228 1.09 5.17 16.41
C ILE A 228 2.33 4.95 17.29
N THR A 229 2.76 3.70 17.39
CA THR A 229 3.89 3.31 18.24
C THR A 229 5.14 2.99 17.46
N ASP A 230 5.00 2.43 16.25
CA ASP A 230 6.13 2.18 15.35
C ASP A 230 5.68 2.07 13.89
N ALA A 231 6.60 2.35 12.97
CA ALA A 231 6.42 2.17 11.52
C ALA A 231 7.75 1.72 10.89
N GLN A 232 7.76 0.57 10.23
CA GLN A 232 9.00 -0.01 9.69
C GLN A 232 8.89 -0.27 8.19
N ILE A 233 10.05 -0.33 7.54
CA ILE A 233 10.21 -0.69 6.14
C ILE A 233 11.27 -1.79 6.12
N ASP A 234 10.86 -3.02 5.82
CA ASP A 234 11.69 -4.21 6.02
C ASP A 234 12.57 -4.45 4.79
N CYS A 235 13.49 -3.51 4.51
CA CYS A 235 14.30 -3.44 3.29
C CYS A 235 15.06 -4.73 2.93
N ASP A 236 15.40 -5.55 3.92
CA ASP A 236 16.15 -6.79 3.73
C ASP A 236 15.25 -7.96 3.28
N ILE A 237 13.93 -7.83 3.42
CA ILE A 237 12.98 -8.88 3.02
C ILE A 237 12.80 -8.88 1.51
N LEU A 238 13.23 -9.97 0.90
CA LEU A 238 13.12 -10.23 -0.53
C LEU A 238 11.77 -10.90 -0.87
N GLY A 239 11.54 -11.16 -2.15
CA GLY A 239 10.34 -11.85 -2.65
C GLY A 239 9.65 -11.09 -3.78
N SER A 240 9.72 -9.76 -3.71
CA SER A 240 9.22 -8.81 -4.69
C SER A 240 10.29 -7.75 -4.99
N ASP A 241 10.06 -6.94 -6.03
CA ASP A 241 10.75 -5.66 -6.22
C ASP A 241 10.37 -4.61 -5.17
N HIS A 242 9.30 -4.88 -4.41
CA HIS A 242 9.00 -4.19 -3.15
C HIS A 242 9.44 -5.01 -1.93
N CYS A 243 9.57 -4.35 -0.79
CA CYS A 243 9.62 -4.98 0.53
C CYS A 243 8.34 -4.69 1.34
N PRO A 244 8.04 -5.50 2.37
CA PRO A 244 6.97 -5.21 3.30
C PRO A 244 7.20 -3.90 4.05
N ILE A 245 6.11 -3.22 4.38
CA ILE A 245 6.07 -2.13 5.36
C ILE A 245 5.14 -2.53 6.50
N THR A 246 5.43 -2.03 7.70
CA THR A 246 4.66 -2.35 8.90
C THR A 246 4.23 -1.10 9.66
N LEU A 247 3.09 -1.19 10.34
CA LEU A 247 2.58 -0.16 11.25
C LEU A 247 2.10 -0.84 12.54
N THR A 248 2.55 -0.35 13.69
CA THR A 248 2.08 -0.79 14.99
C THR A 248 1.36 0.35 15.71
N ILE A 249 0.13 0.08 16.16
CA ILE A 249 -0.66 1.02 16.96
C ILE A 249 -1.00 0.43 18.33
N THR A 250 -1.16 1.28 19.34
CA THR A 250 -1.73 0.88 20.64
C THR A 250 -3.16 0.38 20.44
N SER A 251 -3.48 -0.74 21.08
CA SER A 251 -4.86 -1.25 21.17
C SER A 251 -5.74 -0.36 22.03
#